data_AF-F9EQX5-F1
#
_entry.id   AF-F9EQX5-F1
#
_cell.length_a   1.000
_cell.length_b   1.000
_cell.length_c   1.000
_cell.angle_alpha   90.00
_cell.angle_beta   90.00
_cell.angle_gamma   90.00
#
_symmetry.space_group_name_H-M   'P 1'
#
loop_
_entity.id
_entity.type
_entity.pdbx_description
1 polymer ?
#
loop_
_entity_poly.entity_id
_entity_poly.type
_entity_poly.pdbx_seq_one_letter_code
_entity_poly.pdbx_strand_id
1 'polypeptide(L)'
;MKKYFKIFKISLISYLEYRVNFVLSFLFSLVPFSVSVLLWVAVAKHSEFIKVKEVVSYYFVILIVKNITTTNSIIRFSDDIRLGELNKYLLKPYNYCFYNLMADLPERIVFIVMNFIPLI
;
A
#
# COMPACT_ATOMS: atom_id res chain seq x y z
N MET A 1 -25.32 -1.69 -4.76
CA MET A 1 -24.06 -2.11 -5.42
C MET A 1 -23.60 -1.18 -6.54
N LYS A 2 -24.46 -0.83 -7.53
CA LYS A 2 -24.05 0.02 -8.68
C LYS A 2 -23.34 1.34 -8.31
N LYS A 3 -23.76 2.02 -7.23
CA LYS A 3 -23.12 3.26 -6.74
C LYS A 3 -21.67 3.06 -6.27
N TYR A 4 -21.42 1.99 -5.52
CA TYR A 4 -20.10 1.65 -4.99
C TYR A 4 -19.14 1.23 -6.08
N PHE A 5 -19.64 0.50 -7.07
CA PHE A 5 -18.85 0.15 -8.25
C PHE A 5 -18.44 1.38 -9.09
N LYS A 6 -19.30 2.41 -9.18
CA LYS A 6 -18.92 3.68 -9.81
C LYS A 6 -17.80 4.38 -9.05
N ILE A 7 -17.86 4.43 -7.72
CA ILE A 7 -16.78 5.00 -6.88
C ILE A 7 -15.47 4.26 -7.16
N PHE A 8 -15.50 2.93 -7.11
CA PHE A 8 -14.36 2.08 -7.44
C PHE A 8 -13.77 2.41 -8.82
N LYS A 9 -14.61 2.51 -9.86
CA LYS A 9 -14.15 2.81 -11.23
C LYS A 9 -13.50 4.19 -11.34
N ILE A 10 -14.07 5.21 -10.70
CA ILE A 10 -13.51 6.58 -10.70
C ILE A 10 -12.16 6.60 -10.00
N SER A 11 -12.07 6.00 -8.81
CA SER A 11 -10.82 5.89 -8.07
C SER A 11 -9.76 5.11 -8.85
N LEU A 12 -10.14 4.01 -9.51
CA LEU A 12 -9.23 3.23 -10.36
C LEU A 12 -8.61 4.07 -11.48
N ILE A 13 -9.41 4.87 -12.18
CA ILE A 13 -8.92 5.77 -13.23
C ILE A 13 -7.94 6.78 -12.65
N SER A 14 -8.27 7.39 -11.50
CA SER A 14 -7.40 8.35 -10.83
C SER A 14 -6.06 7.73 -10.43
N TYR A 15 -6.02 6.52 -9.87
CA TYR A 15 -4.76 5.87 -9.53
C TYR A 15 -3.94 5.45 -10.77
N LEU A 16 -4.60 5.07 -11.88
CA LEU A 16 -3.93 4.73 -13.13
C LEU A 16 -3.29 5.94 -13.82
N GLU A 17 -3.84 7.14 -13.60
CA GLU A 17 -3.23 8.40 -14.02
C GLU A 17 -1.84 8.57 -13.37
N TYR A 18 -1.76 8.28 -12.07
CA TYR A 18 -0.52 8.32 -11.29
C TYR A 18 0.24 6.98 -11.22
N ARG A 19 0.06 6.08 -12.19
CA ARG A 19 0.65 4.72 -12.18
C ARG A 19 2.17 4.68 -11.96
N VAL A 20 2.89 5.68 -12.44
CA VAL A 20 4.36 5.76 -12.27
C VAL A 20 4.74 5.94 -10.80
N ASN A 21 3.91 6.63 -10.01
CA ASN A 21 4.14 6.79 -8.57
C ASN A 21 4.17 5.42 -7.87
N PHE A 22 3.34 4.47 -8.29
CA PHE A 22 3.32 3.13 -7.70
C PHE A 22 4.63 2.37 -7.93
N VAL A 23 5.17 2.43 -9.16
CA VAL A 23 6.45 1.81 -9.51
C VAL A 23 7.58 2.47 -8.72
N LEU A 24 7.61 3.80 -8.68
CA LEU A 24 8.61 4.54 -7.91
C LEU A 24 8.52 4.24 -6.41
N SER A 25 7.32 4.19 -5.84
CA SER A 25 7.11 3.84 -4.43
C SER A 25 7.65 2.46 -4.10
N PHE A 26 7.45 1.47 -4.99
CA PHE A 26 8.02 0.14 -4.80
C PHE A 26 9.55 0.16 -4.91
N LEU A 27 10.12 0.80 -5.93
CA LEU A 27 11.58 0.93 -6.07
C LEU A 27 12.20 1.60 -4.84
N PHE A 28 11.59 2.67 -4.33
CA PHE A 28 12.05 3.32 -3.10
C PHE A 28 11.83 2.45 -1.86
N SER A 29 10.85 1.56 -1.84
CA SER A 29 10.66 0.59 -0.75
C SER A 29 11.80 -0.45 -0.66
N LEU A 30 12.54 -0.67 -1.75
CA LEU A 30 13.72 -1.54 -1.76
C LEU A 30 14.88 -0.95 -0.97
N VAL A 31 14.96 0.37 -0.78
CA VAL A 31 16.02 1.02 0.00
C VAL A 31 15.96 0.61 1.48
N PRO A 32 14.87 0.87 2.24
CA PRO A 32 14.80 0.44 3.64
C PRO A 32 14.81 -1.08 3.80
N PHE A 33 14.29 -1.82 2.81
CA PHE A 33 14.44 -3.28 2.76
C PHE A 33 15.91 -3.69 2.69
N SER A 34 16.68 -3.12 1.76
CA SER A 34 18.10 -3.42 1.60
C SER A 34 18.89 -3.08 2.85
N VAL A 35 18.63 -1.92 3.48
CA VAL A 35 19.27 -1.54 4.75
C VAL A 35 18.97 -2.57 5.84
N SER A 36 17.72 -2.98 5.99
CA SER A 36 17.31 -3.96 7.02
C SER A 36 17.94 -5.33 6.77
N VAL A 37 17.96 -5.79 5.51
CA VAL A 37 18.57 -7.07 5.13
C VAL A 37 20.07 -7.03 5.34
N LEU A 38 20.78 -6.03 4.82
CA LEU A 38 22.24 -5.95 4.92
C LEU A 38 22.71 -5.89 6.37
N LEU A 39 21.98 -5.16 7.23
CA LEU A 39 22.24 -5.12 8.67
C LEU A 39 22.17 -6.52 9.28
N TRP A 40 21.07 -7.25 9.06
CA TRP A 40 20.90 -8.57 9.66
C TRP A 40 21.73 -9.67 9.00
N VAL A 41 22.11 -9.51 7.73
CA VAL A 41 23.09 -10.37 7.07
C VAL A 41 24.47 -10.19 7.71
N ALA A 42 24.87 -8.97 8.05
CA ALA A 42 26.12 -8.72 8.77
C ALA A 42 26.12 -9.41 10.14
N VAL A 43 25.01 -9.33 10.88
CA VAL A 43 24.84 -10.04 12.17
C VAL A 43 24.85 -11.56 12.00
N ALA A 44 24.14 -12.08 11.00
CA ALA A 44 24.04 -13.51 10.73
C ALA A 44 25.39 -14.17 10.41
N LYS A 45 26.34 -13.43 9.80
CA LYS A 45 27.69 -13.94 9.52
C LYS A 45 28.50 -14.28 10.78
N HIS A 46 28.16 -13.67 11.92
CA HIS A 46 28.84 -13.89 13.20
C HIS A 46 28.01 -14.75 14.17
N SER A 47 26.88 -15.30 13.72
CA SER A 47 25.97 -16.10 14.53
C SER A 47 25.86 -17.51 13.96
N GLU A 48 25.93 -18.53 14.82
CA GLU A 48 25.70 -19.92 14.41
C GLU A 48 24.20 -20.26 14.27
N PHE A 49 23.33 -19.44 14.88
CA PHE A 49 21.89 -19.71 14.94
C PHE A 49 21.09 -19.09 13.80
N ILE A 50 21.60 -18.03 13.17
CA ILE A 50 20.86 -17.25 12.17
C ILE A 50 21.48 -17.47 10.80
N LYS A 51 20.76 -18.11 9.87
CA LYS A 51 21.25 -18.29 8.50
C LYS A 51 20.90 -17.08 7.64
N VAL A 52 21.85 -16.65 6.80
CA VAL A 52 21.67 -15.55 5.83
C VAL A 52 20.42 -15.75 4.96
N LYS A 53 20.18 -16.97 4.49
CA LYS A 53 19.01 -17.30 3.66
C LYS A 53 17.68 -17.02 4.39
N GLU A 54 17.62 -17.34 5.69
CA GLU A 54 16.42 -17.14 6.51
C GLU A 54 16.13 -15.65 6.69
N VAL A 55 17.17 -14.85 6.99
CA VAL A 55 17.07 -13.39 7.11
C VAL A 55 16.52 -12.75 5.82
N VAL A 56 17.10 -13.10 4.67
CA VAL A 56 16.67 -12.55 3.37
C VAL A 56 15.21 -12.92 3.09
N SER A 57 14.84 -14.20 3.29
CA SER A 57 13.46 -14.65 3.07
C SER A 57 12.46 -13.96 4.00
N TYR A 58 12.81 -13.77 5.27
CA TYR A 58 11.97 -13.13 6.26
C TYR A 58 11.67 -11.67 5.91
N TYR A 59 12.72 -10.89 5.60
CA TYR A 59 12.55 -9.50 5.22
C TYR A 59 11.86 -9.34 3.86
N PHE A 60 12.01 -10.32 2.96
CA PHE A 60 11.31 -10.31 1.68
C PHE A 60 9.79 -10.49 1.88
N VAL A 61 9.38 -11.40 2.79
CA VAL A 61 7.97 -11.53 3.19
C VAL A 61 7.48 -10.23 3.85
N ILE A 62 8.27 -9.61 4.72
CA ILE A 62 7.93 -8.31 5.31
C ILE A 62 7.70 -7.26 4.22
N LEU A 63 8.55 -7.18 3.20
CA LEU A 63 8.41 -6.24 2.10
C LEU A 63 7.06 -6.42 1.40
N ILE A 64 6.69 -7.67 1.07
CA ILE A 64 5.41 -7.99 0.43
C ILE A 64 4.24 -7.60 1.34
N VAL A 65 4.26 -8.05 2.61
CA VAL A 65 3.19 -7.79 3.57
C VAL A 65 3.02 -6.29 3.80
N LYS A 66 4.11 -5.56 4.00
CA LYS A 66 4.09 -4.11 4.20
C LYS A 66 3.45 -3.40 3.02
N ASN A 67 3.86 -3.73 1.80
CA ASN A 67 3.32 -3.10 0.59
C ASN A 67 1.81 -3.40 0.38
N ILE A 68 1.33 -4.59 0.73
CA ILE A 68 -0.11 -4.94 0.63
C ILE A 68 -0.96 -4.29 1.75
N THR A 69 -0.39 -4.11 2.93
CA THR A 69 -1.11 -3.64 4.12
C THR A 69 -1.10 -2.12 4.28
N THR A 70 -0.13 -1.42 3.69
CA THR A 70 -0.01 0.03 3.77
C THR A 70 -1.27 0.69 3.21
N THR A 71 -1.85 1.61 3.99
CA THR A 71 -3.12 2.26 3.66
C THR A 71 -3.11 3.71 4.13
N ASN A 72 -3.53 4.64 3.27
CA ASN A 72 -3.65 6.06 3.62
C ASN A 72 -5.06 6.45 4.10
N SER A 73 -5.98 5.48 4.18
CA SER A 73 -7.38 5.67 4.57
C SER A 73 -7.55 6.38 5.91
N ILE A 74 -6.70 6.06 6.89
CA ILE A 74 -6.77 6.61 8.24
C ILE A 74 -6.40 8.09 8.24
N ILE A 75 -5.39 8.48 7.45
CA ILE A 75 -4.98 9.88 7.30
C ILE A 75 -6.10 10.67 6.65
N ARG A 76 -6.67 10.16 5.55
CA ARG A 76 -7.79 10.81 4.86
C ARG A 76 -9.01 10.98 5.77
N PHE A 77 -9.36 9.96 6.55
CA PHE A 77 -10.43 10.03 7.54
C PHE A 77 -10.17 11.10 8.60
N SER A 78 -8.95 11.14 9.13
CA SER A 78 -8.52 12.15 10.11
C SER A 78 -8.62 13.56 9.53
N ASP A 79 -8.21 13.75 8.28
CA ASP A 79 -8.28 15.03 7.59
C ASP A 79 -9.72 15.46 7.31
N ASP A 80 -10.58 14.52 6.89
CA ASP A 80 -12.01 14.79 6.69
C ASP A 80 -12.70 15.27 7.98
N ILE A 81 -12.31 14.74 9.15
CA ILE A 81 -12.78 15.22 10.46
C ILE A 81 -12.19 16.60 10.76
N ARG A 82 -10.86 16.73 10.68
CA ARG A 82 -10.14 17.95 11.08
C ARG A 82 -10.58 19.16 10.26
N LEU A 83 -10.90 18.95 8.99
CA LEU A 83 -11.31 20.01 8.06
C LEU A 83 -12.83 20.22 8.01
N GLY A 84 -13.63 19.44 8.76
CA GLY A 84 -15.10 19.53 8.74
C GLY A 84 -15.75 18.98 7.45
N GLU A 85 -14.96 18.37 6.57
CA GLU A 85 -15.40 17.81 5.30
C GLU A 85 -16.22 16.53 5.46
N LEU A 86 -16.18 15.87 6.62
CA LEU A 86 -16.93 14.65 6.89
C LEU A 86 -18.45 14.82 6.65
N ASN A 87 -18.99 15.99 6.98
CA ASN A 87 -20.42 16.26 6.88
C ASN A 87 -20.95 16.08 5.44
N LYS A 88 -20.15 16.43 4.42
CA LYS A 88 -20.53 16.29 3.00
C LYS A 88 -20.76 14.83 2.59
N TYR A 89 -20.13 13.89 3.29
CA TYR A 89 -20.28 12.46 3.04
C TYR A 89 -21.46 11.87 3.81
N LEU A 90 -21.69 12.33 5.05
CA LEU A 90 -22.77 11.84 5.90
C LEU A 90 -24.16 12.24 5.40
N LEU A 91 -24.28 13.40 4.74
CA LEU A 91 -25.55 13.86 4.15
C LEU A 91 -25.97 13.08 2.90
N LYS A 92 -25.04 12.32 2.29
CA LYS A 92 -25.32 11.58 1.06
C LYS A 92 -25.90 10.19 1.40
N PRO A 93 -26.75 9.61 0.53
CA PRO A 93 -27.41 8.33 0.79
C PRO A 93 -26.46 7.13 0.56
N TYR A 94 -25.27 7.15 1.14
CA TYR A 94 -24.32 6.04 1.15
C TYR A 94 -23.51 6.02 2.44
N ASN A 95 -23.18 4.81 2.89
CA ASN A 95 -22.32 4.65 4.06
C ASN A 95 -20.88 5.06 3.72
N TYR A 96 -20.31 5.93 4.55
CA TYR A 96 -18.97 6.51 4.38
C TYR A 96 -17.84 5.48 4.53
N CYS A 97 -17.98 4.47 5.40
CA CYS A 97 -17.00 3.39 5.50
C CYS A 97 -16.90 2.60 4.19
N PHE A 98 -18.05 2.22 3.61
CA PHE A 98 -18.07 1.55 2.31
C PHE A 98 -17.59 2.44 1.17
N TYR A 99 -17.79 3.76 1.25
CA TYR A 99 -17.21 4.72 0.30
C TYR A 99 -15.68 4.65 0.35
N ASN A 100 -15.09 4.77 1.54
CA ASN A 100 -13.63 4.72 1.70
C ASN A 100 -13.06 3.38 1.25
N LEU A 101 -13.69 2.27 1.63
CA LEU A 101 -13.25 0.94 1.20
C LEU A 101 -13.24 0.80 -0.33
N MET A 102 -14.29 1.28 -1.00
CA MET A 102 -14.37 1.21 -2.47
C MET A 102 -13.44 2.21 -3.16
N ALA A 103 -13.10 3.31 -2.50
CA ALA A 103 -12.11 4.27 -2.98
C ALA A 103 -10.67 3.74 -2.84
N ASP A 104 -10.37 2.96 -1.79
CA ASP A 104 -9.02 2.50 -1.47
C ASP A 104 -8.67 1.14 -2.11
N LEU A 105 -9.66 0.27 -2.36
CA LEU A 105 -9.45 -1.02 -3.02
C LEU A 105 -8.68 -0.93 -4.36
N PRO A 106 -9.01 0.01 -5.27
CA PRO A 106 -8.27 0.20 -6.51
C PRO A 106 -6.78 0.47 -6.31
N GLU A 107 -6.40 1.19 -5.25
CA GLU A 107 -5.00 1.51 -4.96
C GLU A 107 -4.17 0.24 -4.82
N ARG A 108 -4.68 -0.76 -4.09
CA ARG A 108 -4.02 -2.06 -3.89
C ARG A 108 -3.92 -2.85 -5.19
N ILE A 109 -4.99 -2.83 -5.99
CA ILE A 109 -5.02 -3.54 -7.28
C ILE A 109 -3.98 -2.92 -8.22
N VAL A 110 -3.96 -1.60 -8.35
CA VAL A 110 -2.99 -0.88 -9.19
C VAL A 110 -1.59 -1.09 -8.67
N PHE A 111 -1.36 -1.02 -7.36
CA PHE A 111 -0.07 -1.30 -6.75
C PHE A 111 0.43 -2.70 -7.13
N ILE A 112 -0.39 -3.73 -6.93
CA ILE A 112 0.00 -5.12 -7.24
C ILE A 112 0.31 -5.26 -8.74
N VAL A 113 -0.62 -4.84 -9.61
CA VAL A 113 -0.47 -5.00 -11.06
C VAL A 113 0.73 -4.22 -11.60
N MET A 114 0.92 -2.96 -11.19
CA MET A 114 2.01 -2.13 -11.69
C MET A 114 3.36 -2.62 -11.20
N ASN A 115 3.45 -3.17 -9.98
CA ASN A 115 4.72 -3.69 -9.45
C ASN A 115 5.07 -5.09 -9.92
N PHE A 116 4.17 -5.79 -10.61
CA PHE A 116 4.54 -6.95 -11.41
C PHE A 116 5.31 -6.57 -12.69
N ILE A 117 5.15 -5.34 -13.19
CA ILE A 117 5.78 -4.92 -14.46
C ILE A 117 7.32 -4.94 -14.38
N PRO A 118 7.99 -4.41 -13.34
CA PRO A 118 9.45 -4.47 -13.22
C PRO A 118 10.02 -5.87 -12.96
N LEU A 119 9.16 -6.85 -12.64
CA LEU A 119 9.58 -8.22 -12.30
C LEU A 119 9.60 -9.15 -13.53
N ILE A 120 9.04 -8.71 -14.65
CA ILE A 120 9.00 -9.42 -15.95
C ILE A 120 10.07 -8.83 -16.86
#